data_AF-A0A1V6A589-F1
#
_entry.id   AF-A0A1V6A589-F1
#
_cell.length_a   1.000
_cell.length_b   1.000
_cell.length_c   1.000
_cell.angle_alpha   90.00
_cell.angle_beta   90.00
_cell.angle_gamma   90.00
#
_symmetry.space_group_name_H-M   'P 1'
#
loop_
_entity.id
_entity.type
_entity.pdbx_description
1 polymer ?
#
loop_
_entity_poly.entity_id
_entity_poly.type
_entity_poly.pdbx_seq_one_letter_code
_entity_poly.pdbx_strand_id
1 'polypeptide(L)'
;MMDDKETNAGKEGESKKFTKDLLMAILATAVGFVLLNLTFIFYAGVHNLVRMAIWGIIGKEPQMEGWIPYTLHGISTLAVFLVSWLASKLKLHVVLKAAILMVPLATLLVVMGIFFYEAPVLAYTLGAVICLSLLGWLYLKKSNWLYMYAVVVVGVAILLMNLFGVEI
;
A
#
# COMPACT_ATOMS: atom_id res chain seq x y z
N MET A 1 18.73 -28.86 39.03
CA MET A 1 17.69 -29.60 38.28
C MET A 1 16.36 -28.85 38.16
N MET A 2 16.19 -27.64 38.72
CA MET A 2 15.01 -26.79 38.51
C MET A 2 15.16 -25.80 37.34
N ASP A 3 16.38 -25.46 36.91
CA ASP A 3 16.62 -24.49 35.83
C ASP A 3 16.12 -24.94 34.45
N ASP A 4 16.31 -26.21 34.07
CA ASP A 4 16.04 -26.67 32.70
C ASP A 4 14.56 -26.63 32.28
N LYS A 5 13.62 -26.65 33.25
CA LYS A 5 12.18 -26.58 32.97
C LYS A 5 11.71 -25.15 32.69
N GLU A 6 12.21 -24.17 33.43
CA GLU A 6 11.87 -22.75 33.18
C GLU A 6 12.52 -22.25 31.87
N THR A 7 13.75 -22.69 31.57
CA THR A 7 14.41 -22.31 30.31
C THR A 7 13.72 -22.91 29.08
N ASN A 8 13.23 -24.14 29.16
CA ASN A 8 12.50 -24.77 28.05
C ASN A 8 11.09 -24.18 27.88
N ALA A 9 10.37 -23.88 28.97
CA ALA A 9 9.05 -23.26 28.90
C ALA A 9 9.11 -21.84 28.29
N GLY A 10 10.16 -21.06 28.60
CA GLY A 10 10.40 -19.75 27.99
C GLY A 10 10.65 -19.83 26.48
N LYS A 11 11.52 -20.75 26.03
CA LYS A 11 11.81 -20.97 24.61
C LYS A 11 10.60 -21.45 23.80
N GLU A 12 9.76 -22.30 24.39
CA GLU A 12 8.55 -22.80 23.75
C GLU A 12 7.47 -21.71 23.62
N GLY A 13 7.37 -20.82 24.62
CA GLY A 13 6.49 -19.65 24.59
C GLY A 13 6.91 -18.62 23.55
N GLU A 14 8.21 -18.33 23.43
CA GLU A 14 8.74 -17.43 22.40
C GLU A 14 8.54 -17.99 20.99
N SER A 15 8.79 -19.29 20.77
CA SER A 15 8.55 -19.94 19.48
C SER A 15 7.08 -19.87 19.05
N LYS A 16 6.14 -20.12 19.98
CA LYS A 16 4.69 -20.02 19.70
C LYS A 16 4.26 -18.59 19.40
N LYS A 17 4.82 -17.60 20.09
CA LYS A 17 4.56 -16.18 19.83
C LYS A 17 5.10 -15.76 18.45
N PHE A 18 6.35 -16.09 18.15
CA PHE A 18 6.98 -15.83 16.86
C PHE A 18 6.19 -16.46 15.70
N THR A 19 5.77 -17.73 15.85
CA THR A 19 4.96 -18.42 14.84
C THR A 19 3.63 -17.70 14.59
N LYS A 20 2.95 -17.24 15.64
CA LYS A 20 1.71 -16.47 15.51
C LYS A 20 1.93 -15.14 14.80
N ASP A 21 2.97 -14.40 15.18
CA ASP A 21 3.29 -13.10 14.58
C ASP A 21 3.66 -13.25 13.09
N LEU A 22 4.45 -14.28 12.75
CA LEU A 22 4.78 -14.64 11.37
C LEU A 22 3.53 -14.99 10.57
N LEU A 23 2.64 -15.81 11.15
CA LEU A 23 1.39 -16.21 10.49
C LEU A 23 0.46 -15.00 10.27
N MET A 24 0.40 -14.06 11.21
CA MET A 24 -0.34 -12.81 11.05
C MET A 24 0.27 -11.91 9.96
N ALA A 25 1.60 -11.87 9.85
CA ALA A 25 2.29 -11.11 8.80
C ALA A 25 2.01 -11.71 7.40
N ILE A 26 2.11 -13.03 7.27
CA ILE A 26 1.78 -13.74 6.02
C ILE A 26 0.31 -13.50 5.66
N LEU A 27 -0.61 -13.61 6.63
CA LEU A 27 -2.02 -13.35 6.42
C LEU A 27 -2.28 -11.89 6.00
N ALA A 28 -1.61 -10.92 6.63
CA ALA A 28 -1.72 -9.50 6.28
C ALA A 28 -1.26 -9.26 4.84
N THR A 29 -0.17 -9.89 4.41
CA THR A 29 0.35 -9.80 3.03
C THR A 29 -0.56 -10.47 2.03
N ALA A 30 -1.08 -11.67 2.32
CA ALA A 30 -2.01 -12.38 1.43
C ALA A 30 -3.31 -11.58 1.24
N VAL A 31 -3.89 -11.09 2.34
CA VAL A 31 -5.09 -10.24 2.31
C VAL A 31 -4.79 -8.91 1.61
N GLY A 32 -3.66 -8.28 1.92
CA GLY A 32 -3.20 -7.04 1.29
C GLY A 32 -3.04 -7.19 -0.23
N PHE A 33 -2.44 -8.28 -0.69
CA PHE A 33 -2.29 -8.59 -2.11
C PHE A 33 -3.66 -8.70 -2.82
N VAL A 34 -4.61 -9.42 -2.22
CA VAL A 34 -5.98 -9.52 -2.75
C VAL A 34 -6.64 -8.13 -2.81
N LEU A 35 -6.54 -7.35 -1.74
CA LEU A 35 -7.06 -5.97 -1.71
C LEU A 35 -6.41 -5.06 -2.76
N LEU A 36 -5.10 -5.20 -2.99
CA LEU A 36 -4.38 -4.41 -4.00
C LEU A 36 -4.90 -4.71 -5.40
N ASN A 37 -5.08 -5.99 -5.75
CA ASN A 37 -5.66 -6.38 -7.04
C ASN A 37 -7.09 -5.84 -7.22
N LEU A 38 -7.94 -5.99 -6.19
CA LEU A 38 -9.28 -5.39 -6.16
C LEU A 38 -9.22 -3.87 -6.34
N THR A 39 -8.23 -3.22 -5.72
CA THR A 39 -8.04 -1.77 -5.83
C THR A 39 -7.60 -1.39 -7.24
N PHE A 40 -6.72 -2.14 -7.89
CA PHE A 40 -6.33 -1.85 -9.27
C PHE A 40 -7.51 -1.99 -10.24
N ILE A 41 -8.35 -3.00 -10.06
CA ILE A 41 -9.60 -3.15 -10.82
C ILE A 41 -10.52 -1.95 -10.57
N PHE A 42 -10.71 -1.57 -9.30
CA PHE A 42 -11.50 -0.40 -8.93
C PHE A 42 -10.93 0.90 -9.52
N TYR A 43 -9.61 1.08 -9.43
CA TYR A 43 -8.88 2.22 -9.98
C TYR A 43 -9.08 2.31 -11.49
N ALA A 44 -8.91 1.21 -12.23
CA ALA A 44 -9.18 1.15 -13.66
C ALA A 44 -10.65 1.47 -13.99
N GLY A 45 -11.59 0.99 -13.17
CA GLY A 45 -13.01 1.32 -13.28
C GLY A 45 -13.27 2.83 -13.13
N VAL A 46 -12.73 3.46 -12.08
CA VAL A 46 -12.84 4.91 -11.86
C VAL A 46 -12.15 5.68 -12.99
N HIS A 47 -10.97 5.24 -13.41
CA HIS A 47 -10.20 5.83 -14.51
C HIS A 47 -11.05 5.88 -15.79
N ASN A 48 -11.68 4.75 -16.16
CA ASN A 48 -12.55 4.66 -17.32
C ASN A 48 -13.81 5.52 -17.19
N LEU A 49 -14.42 5.56 -15.99
CA LEU A 49 -15.61 6.36 -15.74
C LEU A 49 -15.33 7.86 -15.86
N VAL A 50 -14.21 8.32 -15.30
CA VAL A 50 -13.74 9.72 -15.43
C VAL A 50 -13.43 10.04 -16.89
N ARG A 51 -12.75 9.14 -17.61
CA ARG A 51 -12.48 9.30 -19.05
C ARG A 51 -13.77 9.46 -19.86
N MET A 52 -14.77 8.62 -19.59
CA MET A 52 -16.07 8.67 -20.25
C MET A 52 -16.82 9.97 -19.92
N ALA A 53 -16.77 10.44 -18.66
CA ALA A 53 -17.38 11.70 -18.27
C ALA A 53 -16.73 12.90 -18.97
N ILE A 54 -15.40 12.95 -19.05
CA ILE A 54 -14.67 13.99 -19.77
C ILE A 54 -15.02 13.97 -21.26
N TRP A 55 -15.07 12.79 -21.88
CA TRP A 55 -15.48 12.64 -23.28
C TRP A 55 -16.91 13.16 -23.51
N GLY A 56 -17.85 12.83 -22.62
CA GLY A 56 -19.22 13.32 -22.70
C GLY A 56 -19.37 14.85 -22.60
N ILE A 57 -18.44 15.52 -21.92
CA ILE A 57 -18.44 16.99 -21.78
C ILE A 57 -17.76 17.66 -22.97
N ILE A 58 -16.61 17.14 -23.42
CA ILE A 58 -15.77 17.78 -24.44
C ILE A 58 -16.20 17.38 -25.87
N GLY A 59 -16.92 16.26 -26.03
CA GLY A 59 -17.38 15.75 -27.33
C GLY A 59 -16.26 15.23 -28.23
N LYS A 60 -15.03 15.15 -27.73
CA LYS A 60 -13.85 14.62 -28.42
C LYS A 60 -13.09 13.68 -27.51
N GLU A 61 -12.45 12.67 -28.10
CA GLU A 61 -11.65 11.73 -27.33
C GLU A 61 -10.55 12.51 -26.57
N PRO A 62 -10.47 12.37 -25.24
CA PRO A 62 -9.48 13.09 -24.45
C PRO A 62 -8.09 12.66 -24.91
N GLN A 63 -7.34 13.60 -25.52
CA GLN A 63 -5.96 13.38 -25.87
C GLN A 63 -5.15 13.23 -24.58
N MET A 64 -4.25 12.24 -24.54
CA MET A 64 -3.35 12.01 -23.40
C MET A 64 -2.19 13.02 -23.38
N GLU A 65 -2.49 14.28 -23.67
CA GLU A 65 -1.54 15.38 -23.72
C GLU A 65 -2.03 16.52 -22.82
N GLY A 66 -1.10 17.24 -22.20
CA GLY A 66 -1.41 18.34 -21.30
C GLY A 66 -1.87 17.88 -19.91
N TRP A 67 -2.92 18.51 -19.37
CA TRP A 67 -3.34 18.35 -17.97
C TRP A 67 -4.31 17.19 -17.71
N ILE A 68 -4.84 16.58 -18.78
CA ILE A 68 -5.81 15.48 -18.72
C ILE A 68 -5.28 14.22 -18.02
N PRO A 69 -4.09 13.66 -18.34
CA PRO A 69 -3.60 12.47 -17.65
C PRO A 69 -3.43 12.71 -16.14
N TYR A 70 -2.95 13.90 -15.77
CA TYR A 70 -2.74 14.27 -14.37
C TYR A 70 -4.04 14.38 -13.57
N THR A 71 -5.10 14.97 -14.14
CA THR A 71 -6.41 15.01 -13.48
C THR A 71 -7.03 13.64 -13.37
N LEU A 72 -6.85 12.79 -14.38
CA LEU A 72 -7.39 11.44 -14.40
C LEU A 72 -6.75 10.55 -13.33
N HIS A 73 -5.41 10.54 -13.24
CA HIS A 73 -4.70 9.84 -12.17
C HIS A 73 -4.99 10.46 -10.79
N GLY A 74 -5.08 11.79 -10.70
CA GLY A 74 -5.40 12.50 -9.47
C GLY A 74 -6.77 12.13 -8.90
N ILE A 75 -7.82 12.19 -9.72
CA ILE A 75 -9.20 11.84 -9.30
C ILE A 75 -9.27 10.35 -8.93
N SER A 76 -8.67 9.47 -9.71
CA SER A 76 -8.66 8.03 -9.44
C SER A 76 -7.95 7.70 -8.12
N THR A 77 -6.82 8.36 -7.86
CA THR A 77 -6.08 8.22 -6.59
C THR A 77 -6.89 8.74 -5.41
N LEU A 78 -7.55 9.89 -5.58
CA LEU A 78 -8.41 10.47 -4.55
C LEU A 78 -9.58 9.54 -4.21
N ALA A 79 -10.19 8.89 -5.21
CA ALA A 79 -11.24 7.91 -5.01
C ALA A 79 -10.75 6.70 -4.20
N VAL A 80 -9.56 6.16 -4.52
CA VAL A 80 -8.94 5.09 -3.72
C VAL A 80 -8.70 5.55 -2.29
N PHE A 81 -8.12 6.73 -2.09
CA PHE A 81 -7.89 7.29 -0.75
C PHE A 81 -9.17 7.45 0.06
N LEU A 82 -10.26 7.91 -0.56
CA LEU A 82 -11.57 8.04 0.09
C LEU A 82 -12.12 6.68 0.54
N VAL A 83 -12.05 5.67 -0.32
CA VAL A 83 -12.52 4.31 0.00
C VAL A 83 -11.66 3.70 1.10
N SER A 84 -10.33 3.80 1.01
CA SER A 84 -9.40 3.32 2.04
C SER A 84 -9.62 4.04 3.37
N TRP A 85 -9.87 5.35 3.35
CA TRP A 85 -10.19 6.12 4.55
C TRP A 85 -11.48 5.64 5.20
N LEU A 86 -12.55 5.45 4.43
CA LEU A 86 -13.83 4.95 4.94
C LEU A 86 -13.67 3.52 5.51
N ALA A 87 -12.93 2.66 4.82
CA ALA A 87 -12.62 1.32 5.28
C ALA A 87 -11.82 1.32 6.59
N SER A 88 -10.92 2.28 6.78
CA SER A 88 -10.12 2.41 8.02
C SER A 88 -10.95 2.77 9.26
N LYS A 89 -12.10 3.43 9.07
CA LYS A 89 -13.03 3.80 10.15
C LYS A 89 -13.85 2.62 10.67
N LEU A 90 -13.93 1.53 9.91
CA LEU A 90 -14.62 0.33 10.32
C LEU A 90 -13.89 -0.35 11.50
N LYS A 91 -14.65 -1.04 12.37
CA LYS A 91 -14.13 -1.83 13.49
C LYS A 91 -13.57 -3.16 12.97
N LEU A 92 -12.54 -3.09 12.13
CA LEU A 92 -11.89 -4.25 11.53
C LEU A 92 -10.75 -4.76 12.41
N HIS A 93 -10.45 -6.06 12.26
CA HIS A 93 -9.30 -6.70 12.88
C HIS A 93 -7.99 -6.01 12.46
N VAL A 94 -6.97 -6.04 13.33
CA VAL A 94 -5.70 -5.33 13.12
C VAL A 94 -5.01 -5.75 11.82
N VAL A 95 -5.04 -7.04 11.49
CA VAL A 95 -4.50 -7.61 10.24
C VAL A 95 -5.14 -6.95 9.02
N LEU A 96 -6.47 -6.80 9.01
CA LEU A 96 -7.20 -6.21 7.89
C LEU A 96 -6.94 -4.70 7.80
N LYS A 97 -6.79 -4.00 8.93
CA LYS A 97 -6.39 -2.58 8.91
C LYS A 97 -4.97 -2.38 8.38
N ALA A 98 -4.04 -3.27 8.70
CA ALA A 98 -2.70 -3.25 8.13
C ALA A 98 -2.75 -3.49 6.60
N ALA A 99 -3.56 -4.44 6.14
CA ALA A 99 -3.79 -4.67 4.72
C ALA A 99 -4.46 -3.46 4.03
N ILE A 100 -5.43 -2.80 4.66
CA ILE A 100 -6.05 -1.58 4.13
C ILE A 100 -5.05 -0.44 4.02
N LEU A 101 -4.06 -0.33 4.91
CA LEU A 101 -2.99 0.67 4.81
C LEU A 101 -2.08 0.43 3.60
N MET A 102 -1.87 -0.84 3.20
CA MET A 102 -1.06 -1.17 2.03
C MET A 102 -1.64 -0.54 0.76
N VAL A 103 -2.97 -0.44 0.68
CA VAL A 103 -3.70 0.04 -0.50
C VAL A 103 -3.37 1.49 -0.88
N PRO A 104 -3.70 2.52 -0.06
CA PRO A 104 -3.44 3.90 -0.42
C PRO A 104 -1.94 4.20 -0.53
N LEU A 105 -1.10 3.50 0.25
CA LEU A 105 0.35 3.63 0.14
C LEU A 105 0.87 3.13 -1.21
N ALA A 106 0.43 1.94 -1.63
CA ALA A 106 0.85 1.38 -2.91
C ALA A 106 0.36 2.23 -4.08
N THR A 107 -0.90 2.64 -4.07
CA THR A 107 -1.45 3.53 -5.11
C THR A 107 -0.68 4.84 -5.18
N LEU A 108 -0.36 5.46 -4.04
CA LEU A 108 0.44 6.68 -3.99
C LEU A 108 1.82 6.49 -4.62
N LEU A 109 2.52 5.42 -4.25
CA LEU A 109 3.87 5.12 -4.76
C LEU A 109 3.85 4.80 -6.26
N VAL A 110 2.87 4.03 -6.73
CA VAL A 110 2.67 3.74 -8.16
C VAL A 110 2.42 5.02 -8.95
N VAL A 111 1.49 5.85 -8.47
CA VAL A 111 1.12 7.09 -9.16
C VAL A 111 2.30 8.05 -9.20
N MET A 112 3.08 8.17 -8.12
CA MET A 112 4.35 8.91 -8.16
C MET A 112 5.33 8.33 -9.18
N GLY A 113 5.43 7.01 -9.30
CA GLY A 113 6.23 6.36 -10.34
C GLY A 113 5.82 6.80 -11.74
N ILE A 114 4.51 6.88 -12.01
CA ILE A 114 3.96 7.37 -13.29
C ILE A 114 4.31 8.85 -13.51
N PHE A 115 4.09 9.71 -12.50
CA PHE A 115 4.37 11.15 -12.62
C PHE A 115 5.85 11.47 -12.83
N PHE A 116 6.74 10.68 -12.21
CA PHE A 116 8.19 10.89 -12.25
C PHE A 116 8.91 9.85 -13.11
N TYR A 117 8.22 9.29 -14.10
CA TYR A 117 8.78 8.27 -14.99
C TYR A 117 10.06 8.75 -15.70
N GLU A 118 10.11 10.02 -16.12
CA GLU A 118 11.29 10.64 -16.74
C GLU A 118 12.43 10.91 -15.74
N ALA A 119 12.13 10.96 -14.45
CA ALA A 119 13.07 11.24 -13.36
C ALA A 119 12.98 10.17 -12.26
N PRO A 120 13.35 8.91 -12.53
CA PRO A 120 13.13 7.79 -11.61
C PRO A 120 13.86 7.97 -10.28
N VAL A 121 15.00 8.66 -10.27
CA VAL A 121 15.72 9.02 -9.03
C VAL A 121 14.84 9.88 -8.12
N LEU A 122 14.07 10.81 -8.69
CA LEU A 122 13.13 11.64 -7.93
C LEU A 122 11.96 10.81 -7.38
N ALA A 123 11.44 9.86 -8.17
CA ALA A 123 10.42 8.92 -7.72
C ALA A 123 10.91 8.09 -6.52
N TYR A 124 12.13 7.54 -6.58
CA TYR A 124 12.71 6.73 -5.51
C TYR A 124 12.98 7.53 -4.24
N THR A 125 13.53 8.73 -4.37
CA THR A 125 13.82 9.59 -3.22
C THR A 125 12.55 10.03 -2.52
N LEU A 126 11.53 10.48 -3.25
CA LEU A 126 10.24 10.86 -2.68
C LEU A 126 9.51 9.66 -2.06
N GLY A 127 9.50 8.52 -2.75
CA GLY A 127 8.92 7.28 -2.24
C GLY A 127 9.59 6.83 -0.94
N ALA A 128 10.92 6.85 -0.87
CA ALA A 128 11.68 6.53 0.32
C ALA A 128 11.38 7.50 1.47
N VAL A 129 11.33 8.80 1.21
CA VAL A 129 10.96 9.81 2.20
C VAL A 129 9.56 9.52 2.76
N ILE A 130 8.57 9.24 1.91
CA ILE A 130 7.20 8.93 2.35
C ILE A 130 7.16 7.66 3.21
N CYS A 131 7.82 6.58 2.78
CA CYS A 131 7.90 5.34 3.55
C CYS A 131 8.57 5.55 4.91
N LEU A 132 9.70 6.26 4.95
CA LEU A 132 10.45 6.54 6.18
C LEU A 132 9.68 7.47 7.12
N SER A 133 9.03 8.52 6.60
CA SER A 133 8.18 9.40 7.38
C SER A 133 6.99 8.64 7.99
N LEU A 134 6.35 7.77 7.22
CA LEU A 134 5.22 6.97 7.69
C LEU A 134 5.66 5.95 8.75
N LEU A 135 6.82 5.30 8.56
CA LEU A 135 7.42 4.41 9.55
C LEU A 135 7.75 5.15 10.86
N GLY A 136 8.41 6.31 10.77
CA GLY A 136 8.72 7.14 11.92
C GLY A 136 7.47 7.56 12.69
N TRP A 137 6.42 7.99 11.97
CA TRP A 137 5.15 8.36 12.58
C TRP A 137 4.46 7.17 13.27
N LEU A 138 4.43 5.99 12.63
CA LEU A 138 3.84 4.77 13.21
C LEU A 138 4.61 4.30 14.44
N TYR A 139 5.94 4.41 14.42
CA TYR A 139 6.81 4.09 15.54
C TYR A 139 6.58 5.01 16.73
N LEU A 140 6.51 6.33 16.51
CA LEU A 140 6.21 7.32 17.55
C LEU A 140 4.82 7.09 18.17
N LYS A 141 3.84 6.69 17.35
CA LYS A 141 2.48 6.39 17.80
C LYS A 141 2.37 5.03 18.54
N LYS A 142 3.46 4.26 18.63
CA LYS A 142 3.48 2.89 19.17
C LYS A 142 2.39 2.01 18.56
N SER A 143 2.16 2.17 17.25
CA SER A 143 1.15 1.37 16.53
C SER A 143 1.54 -0.11 16.51
N ASN A 144 0.57 -0.99 16.26
CA ASN A 144 0.85 -2.42 16.13
C ASN A 144 1.93 -2.66 15.04
N TRP A 145 2.88 -3.56 15.32
CA TRP A 145 4.00 -3.85 14.42
C TRP A 145 3.57 -4.25 13.00
N LEU A 146 2.39 -4.85 12.83
CA LEU A 146 1.81 -5.20 11.53
C LEU A 146 1.66 -3.98 10.59
N TYR A 147 1.43 -2.77 11.12
CA TYR A 147 1.37 -1.57 10.28
C TYR A 147 2.75 -1.19 9.74
N MET A 148 3.80 -1.31 10.55
CA MET A 148 5.17 -1.05 10.10
C MET A 148 5.60 -2.11 9.07
N TYR A 149 5.28 -3.38 9.34
CA TYR A 149 5.47 -4.46 8.39
C TYR A 149 4.80 -4.16 7.05
N ALA A 150 3.55 -3.70 7.05
CA ALA A 150 2.81 -3.35 5.84
C ALA A 150 3.52 -2.27 5.00
N VAL A 151 4.03 -1.21 5.64
CA VAL A 151 4.77 -0.14 4.95
C VAL A 151 6.06 -0.65 4.33
N VAL A 152 6.83 -1.48 5.05
CA VAL A 152 8.07 -2.08 4.54
C VAL A 152 7.79 -3.00 3.37
N VAL A 153 6.80 -3.90 3.50
CA VAL A 153 6.44 -4.85 2.43
C VAL A 153 6.05 -4.11 1.15
N VAL A 154 5.19 -3.10 1.24
CA VAL A 154 4.76 -2.34 0.07
C VAL A 154 5.92 -1.56 -0.55
N GLY A 155 6.72 -0.87 0.28
CA GLY A 155 7.87 -0.10 -0.19
C GLY A 155 8.89 -0.98 -0.92
N VAL A 156 9.22 -2.15 -0.35
CA VAL A 156 10.12 -3.13 -0.97
C VAL A 156 9.51 -3.73 -2.23
N ALA A 157 8.23 -4.12 -2.20
CA ALA A 157 7.56 -4.71 -3.37
C ALA A 157 7.58 -3.76 -4.58
N ILE A 158 7.23 -2.49 -4.37
CA ILE A 158 7.22 -1.48 -5.46
C ILE A 158 8.63 -1.14 -5.92
N LEU A 159 9.59 -1.06 -5.00
CA LEU A 159 11.00 -0.87 -5.35
C LEU A 159 11.51 -2.03 -6.23
N LEU A 160 11.18 -3.27 -5.88
CA LEU A 160 11.53 -4.44 -6.69
C LEU A 160 10.85 -4.42 -8.06
N MET A 161 9.55 -4.09 -8.13
CA MET A 161 8.83 -3.98 -9.40
C MET A 161 9.51 -2.98 -10.34
N ASN A 162 9.87 -1.80 -9.83
CA ASN A 162 10.57 -0.78 -10.60
C ASN A 162 11.98 -1.21 -11.03
N LEU A 163 12.75 -1.89 -10.15
CA LEU A 163 14.10 -2.36 -10.47
C LEU A 163 14.10 -3.47 -11.53
N PHE A 164 13.11 -4.35 -11.50
CA PHE A 164 12.98 -5.43 -12.49
C PHE A 164 12.34 -4.98 -13.80
N GLY A 165 11.99 -3.70 -13.93
CA GLY A 165 11.33 -3.18 -15.14
C GLY A 165 9.97 -3.82 -15.37
N VAL A 166 9.29 -4.26 -14.30
CA VAL A 166 7.89 -4.67 -14.40
C VAL A 166 7.12 -3.40 -14.68
N GLU A 167 6.67 -3.25 -15.93
CA GLU A 167 5.84 -2.13 -16.34
C GLU A 167 4.58 -2.09 -15.46
N ILE A 168 4.32 -0.91 -14.89
CA ILE A 168 3.16 -0.63 -14.03
C ILE A 168 2.05 -0.03 -14.87
#